data_AF-A0A4P5P461-F1
#
_entry.id   AF-A0A4P5P461-F1
#
_cell.length_a   1.000
_cell.length_b   1.000
_cell.length_c   1.000
_cell.angle_alpha   90.00
_cell.angle_beta   90.00
_cell.angle_gamma   90.00
#
_symmetry.space_group_name_H-M   'P 1'
#
loop_
_entity.id
_entity.type
_entity.pdbx_description
1 polymer ?
#
loop_
_entity_poly.entity_id
_entity_poly.type
_entity_poly.pdbx_seq_one_letter_code
_entity_poly.pdbx_strand_id
1 'polypeptide(L)'
;MGFPNIGMHYFVKGFNKLDIRFPVTKQTLIEKAGDLQIKTWDDQYTPLREIFESMVPEEYPNGTAFMCAYTSANLQMPKKMFLETND
;
A
#
# COMPACT_ATOMS: atom_id res chain seq x y z
N MET A 1 5.36 16.80 -6.00
CA MET A 1 3.93 16.65 -5.62
C MET A 1 3.60 15.16 -5.65
N GLY A 2 3.79 14.37 -4.59
CA GLY A 2 3.49 14.61 -3.18
C GLY A 2 2.05 14.14 -2.93
N PHE A 3 1.88 13.02 -2.23
CA PHE A 3 0.59 12.36 -1.97
C PHE A 3 -0.49 13.34 -1.48
N PRO A 4 -1.77 13.12 -1.85
CA PRO A 4 -2.83 13.52 -0.94
C PRO A 4 -2.63 12.71 0.35
N ASN A 5 -2.42 13.41 1.46
CA ASN A 5 -2.22 12.88 2.82
C ASN A 5 -3.29 11.84 3.26
N ILE A 6 -4.39 11.78 2.51
CA ILE A 6 -5.52 10.88 2.58
C ILE A 6 -5.10 9.40 2.49
N GLY A 7 -4.25 9.00 1.53
CA GLY A 7 -3.93 7.57 1.30
C GLY A 7 -3.15 6.89 2.44
N MET A 8 -2.19 7.60 3.05
CA MET A 8 -1.35 7.07 4.13
C MET A 8 -2.14 6.82 5.41
N HIS A 9 -3.04 7.74 5.78
CA HIS A 9 -3.85 7.61 6.98
C HIS A 9 -4.75 6.38 6.93
N TYR A 10 -5.44 6.16 5.80
CA TYR A 10 -6.29 4.98 5.62
C TYR A 10 -5.48 3.70 5.54
N PHE A 11 -4.31 3.73 4.91
CA PHE A 11 -3.41 2.58 4.89
C PHE A 11 -2.99 2.16 6.29
N VAL A 12 -2.48 3.08 7.12
CA VAL A 12 -2.06 2.76 8.49
C VAL A 12 -3.21 2.20 9.32
N LYS A 13 -4.42 2.75 9.18
CA LYS A 13 -5.61 2.20 9.84
C LYS A 13 -5.95 0.78 9.37
N GLY A 14 -5.84 0.51 8.08
CA GLY A 14 -6.06 -0.84 7.54
C GLY A 14 -4.99 -1.82 8.00
N PHE A 15 -3.73 -1.42 7.92
CA PHE A 15 -2.58 -2.21 8.34
C PHE A 15 -2.64 -2.58 9.83
N ASN A 16 -3.03 -1.65 10.70
CA ASN A 16 -3.18 -1.91 12.13
C ASN A 16 -4.25 -2.98 12.44
N LYS A 17 -5.23 -3.20 11.56
CA LYS A 17 -6.23 -4.28 11.74
C LYS A 17 -5.66 -5.67 11.47
N LEU A 18 -4.53 -5.78 10.77
CA LEU A 18 -3.93 -7.07 10.39
C LEU A 18 -3.12 -7.72 11.54
N ASP A 19 -2.92 -6.98 12.64
CA ASP A 19 -2.08 -7.35 13.79
C ASP A 19 -0.74 -7.97 13.36
N ILE A 20 -0.01 -7.24 12.51
CA ILE A 20 1.30 -7.68 12.03
C ILE A 20 2.34 -7.55 13.13
N ARG A 21 3.13 -8.60 13.28
CA ARG A 21 4.36 -8.62 14.08
C ARG A 21 5.53 -8.90 13.16
N PHE A 22 6.62 -8.17 13.35
CA PHE A 22 7.86 -8.40 12.63
C PHE A 22 8.73 -9.42 13.38
N PRO A 23 9.52 -10.24 12.68
CA PRO A 23 9.66 -10.31 11.22
C PRO A 23 8.43 -10.91 10.53
N VAL A 24 8.15 -10.48 9.29
CA VAL A 24 7.01 -10.98 8.49
C VAL A 24 7.39 -11.12 7.02
N THR A 25 6.78 -12.06 6.31
CA THR A 25 6.96 -12.24 4.87
C THR A 25 5.89 -11.49 4.08
N LYS A 26 6.20 -11.16 2.81
CA LYS A 26 5.24 -10.58 1.87
C LYS A 26 4.04 -11.50 1.67
N GLN A 27 4.26 -12.80 1.58
CA GLN A 27 3.18 -13.78 1.47
C GLN A 27 2.22 -13.71 2.66
N THR A 28 2.72 -13.69 3.89
CA THR A 28 1.88 -13.56 5.09
C THR A 28 1.12 -12.24 5.13
N LEU A 29 1.72 -11.15 4.64
CA LEU A 29 1.03 -9.87 4.50
C LEU A 29 -0.14 -9.95 3.52
N ILE A 30 0.06 -10.58 2.36
CA ILE A 30 -0.97 -10.78 1.33
C ILE A 30 -2.10 -11.67 1.87
N GLU A 31 -1.76 -12.78 2.53
CA GLU A 31 -2.73 -13.70 3.15
C GLU A 31 -3.57 -12.98 4.21
N LYS A 32 -2.92 -12.19 5.08
CA LYS A 32 -3.62 -11.41 6.11
C LYS A 32 -4.45 -10.26 5.54
N ALA A 33 -4.04 -9.69 4.41
CA ALA A 33 -4.79 -8.61 3.77
C ALA A 33 -6.21 -9.06 3.40
N GLY A 34 -6.38 -10.32 2.96
CA GLY A 34 -7.65 -10.86 2.51
C GLY A 34 -8.31 -9.94 1.47
N ASP A 35 -9.60 -9.66 1.68
CA ASP A 35 -10.39 -8.77 0.82
C ASP A 35 -10.41 -7.30 1.30
N LEU A 36 -9.52 -6.92 2.24
CA LEU A 36 -9.50 -5.57 2.79
C LEU A 36 -9.17 -4.55 1.70
N GLN A 37 -10.02 -3.52 1.57
CA GLN A 37 -9.80 -2.41 0.66
C GLN A 37 -9.46 -1.12 1.42
N ILE A 38 -8.54 -0.34 0.89
CA ILE A 38 -8.08 0.93 1.45
C ILE A 38 -8.45 2.06 0.51
N LYS A 39 -9.01 3.14 1.07
CA LYS A 39 -9.26 4.38 0.33
C LYS A 39 -7.92 5.02 -0.04
N THR A 40 -7.63 5.10 -1.34
CA THR A 40 -6.37 5.61 -1.88
C THR A 40 -6.53 6.98 -2.55
N TRP A 41 -7.72 7.28 -3.09
CA TRP A 41 -8.15 8.60 -3.56
C TRP A 41 -9.59 8.90 -3.13
N ASP A 42 -10.09 10.11 -3.38
CA ASP A 42 -11.44 10.52 -2.94
C ASP A 42 -12.56 9.57 -3.41
N ASP A 43 -12.44 9.03 -4.61
CA ASP A 43 -13.40 8.08 -5.20
C ASP A 43 -12.78 6.72 -5.58
N GLN A 44 -11.58 6.40 -5.05
CA GLN A 44 -10.89 5.16 -5.38
C GLN A 44 -10.51 4.37 -4.13
N TYR A 45 -10.80 3.08 -4.18
CA TYR A 45 -10.35 2.07 -3.23
C TYR A 45 -9.41 1.10 -3.92
N THR A 46 -8.35 0.71 -3.21
CA THR A 46 -7.37 -0.27 -3.68
C THR A 46 -7.34 -1.45 -2.70
N PRO A 47 -7.42 -2.70 -3.18
CA PRO A 47 -7.19 -3.87 -2.35
C PRO A 47 -5.81 -3.82 -1.68
N LEU A 48 -5.77 -4.06 -0.37
CA LEU A 48 -4.52 -3.99 0.39
C LEU A 48 -3.50 -5.03 -0.10
N ARG A 49 -3.97 -6.18 -0.61
CA ARG A 49 -3.13 -7.20 -1.25
C ARG A 49 -2.30 -6.63 -2.42
N GLU A 50 -2.88 -5.78 -3.26
CA GLU A 50 -2.21 -5.21 -4.43
C GLU A 50 -1.07 -4.28 -4.01
N ILE A 51 -1.26 -3.57 -2.89
CA ILE A 51 -0.22 -2.74 -2.31
C ILE A 51 0.95 -3.61 -1.84
N PHE A 52 0.69 -4.73 -1.16
CA PHE A 52 1.75 -5.63 -0.71
C PHE A 52 2.45 -6.36 -1.87
N GLU A 53 1.70 -6.77 -2.90
CA GLU A 53 2.25 -7.37 -4.13
C GLU A 53 3.20 -6.42 -4.85
N SER A 54 2.94 -5.11 -4.81
CA SER A 54 3.82 -4.08 -5.41
C SER A 54 5.16 -3.89 -4.67
N MET A 55 5.30 -4.42 -3.45
CA MET A 55 6.52 -4.29 -2.67
C MET A 55 7.57 -5.34 -3.11
N VAL A 56 8.80 -4.88 -3.34
CA VAL A 56 9.88 -5.72 -3.88
C VAL A 56 10.37 -6.79 -2.89
N PRO A 57 10.68 -6.49 -1.61
CA PRO A 57 11.22 -7.50 -0.71
C PRO A 57 10.23 -8.63 -0.38
N GLU A 58 10.74 -9.85 -0.23
CA GLU A 58 9.96 -11.01 0.21
C GLU A 58 9.85 -11.09 1.73
N GLU A 59 10.79 -10.49 2.47
CA GLU A 59 10.82 -10.51 3.92
C GLU A 59 11.06 -9.12 4.49
N TYR A 60 10.42 -8.86 5.63
CA TYR A 60 10.51 -7.60 6.36
C TYR A 60 10.98 -7.89 7.78
N PRO A 61 12.25 -7.62 8.12
CA PRO A 61 12.79 -7.91 9.45
C PRO A 61 12.24 -6.98 10.53
N ASN A 62 11.78 -5.78 10.15
CA ASN A 62 11.26 -4.78 11.07
C ASN A 62 10.37 -3.75 10.34
N GLY A 63 9.69 -2.91 11.12
CA GLY A 63 8.82 -1.86 10.60
C GLY A 63 9.52 -0.85 9.71
N THR A 64 10.80 -0.54 9.96
CA THR A 64 11.57 0.39 9.11
C THR A 64 11.78 -0.18 7.72
N ALA A 65 12.23 -1.43 7.60
CA ALA A 65 12.42 -2.11 6.33
C ALA A 65 11.11 -2.20 5.53
N PHE A 66 10.00 -2.49 6.22
CA PHE A 66 8.67 -2.46 5.64
C PHE A 66 8.28 -1.08 5.11
N MET A 67 8.41 -0.03 5.93
CA MET A 67 8.03 1.33 5.52
C MET A 67 8.90 1.86 4.38
N CYS A 68 10.18 1.51 4.33
CA CYS A 68 11.06 1.81 3.20
C CYS A 68 10.54 1.15 1.91
N ALA A 69 10.22 -0.14 1.96
CA ALA A 69 9.68 -0.86 0.80
C ALA A 69 8.33 -0.31 0.35
N TYR A 70 7.43 -0.02 1.30
CA TYR A 70 6.13 0.59 1.04
C TYR A 70 6.31 1.96 0.36
N THR A 71 7.18 2.82 0.89
CA THR A 71 7.43 4.14 0.32
C THR A 71 7.99 4.03 -1.10
N SER A 72 8.94 3.12 -1.32
CA SER A 72 9.53 2.88 -2.65
C SER A 72 8.51 2.38 -3.68
N ALA A 73 7.61 1.46 -3.31
CA ALA A 73 6.55 0.98 -4.20
C ALA A 73 5.57 2.10 -4.58
N ASN A 74 5.25 2.96 -3.61
CA ASN A 74 4.35 4.08 -3.78
C ASN A 74 4.94 5.25 -4.58
N LEU A 75 6.26 5.42 -4.59
CA LEU A 75 6.95 6.37 -5.47
C LEU A 75 7.01 5.90 -6.93
N GLN A 76 6.88 4.59 -7.16
CA GLN A 76 6.97 3.98 -8.50
C GLN A 76 5.63 3.82 -9.20
N MET A 77 4.51 3.87 -8.48
CA MET A 77 3.19 3.83 -9.13
C MET A 77 3.04 5.06 -10.03
N PRO A 78 2.86 4.90 -11.36
CA PRO A 78 2.56 6.03 -12.21
C PRO A 78 1.28 6.66 -11.68
N LYS A 79 1.35 7.95 -11.34
CA LYS A 79 0.14 8.77 -11.17
C LYS A 79 -0.74 8.43 -12.35
N LYS A 80 -1.96 7.91 -12.14
CA LYS A 80 -2.96 7.84 -13.20
C LYS A 80 -2.95 9.21 -13.87
N MET A 81 -2.32 9.28 -15.03
CA MET A 81 -2.29 10.48 -15.84
C MET A 81 -3.75 10.59 -16.23
N PHE A 82 -4.45 11.55 -15.66
CA PHE A 82 -5.73 11.98 -16.20
C PHE A 82 -5.42 12.38 -17.63
N LEU A 83 -5.58 11.43 -18.55
CA LEU A 83 -5.76 11.74 -19.95
C LEU A 83 -7.15 12.38 -19.98
N GLU A 84 -7.21 13.68 -19.71
CA GLU A 84 -8.27 14.53 -20.22
C GLU A 84 -8.27 14.30 -21.73
N THR A 85 -9.14 13.41 -22.16
CA THR A 85 -9.47 13.26 -23.57
C THR A 85 -10.37 14.46 -23.82
N ASN A 86 -9.76 15.58 -24.20
CA ASN A 86 -10.50 16.71 -24.76
C ASN A 86 -11.04 16.24 -26.11
N ASP A 87 -12.35 16.05 -26.16
CA ASP A 87 -13.15 16.02 -27.39
C ASP A 87 -13.07 17.39 -28.09
#